data_AF-A0A1R1FF06-F1
#
_entry.id   AF-A0A1R1FF06-F1
#
_cell.length_a   1.000
_cell.length_b   1.000
_cell.length_c   1.000
_cell.angle_alpha   90.00
_cell.angle_beta   90.00
_cell.angle_gamma   90.00
#
_symmetry.space_group_name_H-M   'P 1'
#
loop_
_entity.id
_entity.type
_entity.pdbx_description
1 polymer ?
#
loop_
_entity_poly.entity_id
_entity_poly.type
_entity_poly.pdbx_seq_one_letter_code
_entity_poly.pdbx_strand_id
1 'polypeptide(L)'
;MRKGNTMKVSASLLVLLMGFSLVACGNSNPAAQPPVNNTEEQSPAPEQKPNESAVIEAEGILTGWADPHTVEIRVNEKPMSFQVSEDLQKSLDDIDDEDSVRFKYVEKTIDATTKQLVLTEIAKIESSDDNNGSNAGGAVTSDRPKTSELEVTVEGMTEKRPVTLAQAKGYSLYVFEPMAFDAEDHELTMKIDPDYEVEIEKLPADFNLDMLKMDAKEELSETGEVKQLTAEQLSNGPMKDARLYMMSQNDKKTEYFIVKELDGNGFIFHIQAPIGEPSEGFLPMAYASLNSIMNE
;
A
#
# COMPACT_ATOMS: atom_id res chain seq x y z
N MET A 1 19.98 11.58 56.81
CA MET A 1 19.01 12.63 57.22
C MET A 1 18.64 13.44 55.99
N ARG A 2 17.33 13.49 55.67
CA ARG A 2 16.53 14.45 54.86
C ARG A 2 17.26 15.25 53.75
N LYS A 3 16.74 15.31 52.52
CA LYS A 3 15.44 15.95 52.21
C LYS A 3 14.98 15.54 50.80
N GLY A 4 13.73 15.08 50.69
CA GLY A 4 13.08 14.78 49.41
C GLY A 4 12.43 16.02 48.78
N ASN A 5 12.21 15.95 47.47
CA ASN A 5 11.35 16.87 46.74
C ASN A 5 10.22 16.06 46.10
N THR A 6 8.99 16.35 46.52
CA THR A 6 7.74 15.83 45.97
C THR A 6 7.15 16.90 45.05
N MET A 7 7.05 16.61 43.76
CA MET A 7 6.27 17.44 42.82
C MET A 7 4.79 17.05 42.93
N LYS A 8 3.95 18.08 43.08
CA LYS A 8 2.50 17.99 43.20
C LYS A 8 1.88 17.96 41.80
N VAL A 9 1.10 16.93 41.48
CA VAL A 9 0.21 16.91 40.32
C VAL A 9 -1.16 17.44 40.77
N SER A 10 -1.60 18.52 40.15
CA SER A 10 -2.88 19.15 40.43
C SER A 10 -3.90 18.64 39.41
N ALA A 11 -4.82 17.79 39.87
CA ALA A 11 -5.99 17.38 39.13
C ALA A 11 -7.04 18.49 39.17
N SER A 12 -7.62 18.84 38.02
CA SER A 12 -8.83 19.64 37.96
C SER A 12 -9.78 19.08 36.91
N LEU A 13 -10.97 18.83 37.44
CA LEU A 13 -12.17 18.18 36.94
C LEU A 13 -12.99 19.15 36.08
N LEU A 14 -13.62 18.72 34.99
CA LEU A 14 -14.98 19.19 34.68
C LEU A 14 -15.77 18.16 33.87
N VAL A 15 -17.03 18.03 34.27
CA VAL A 15 -17.99 16.95 34.02
C VAL A 15 -19.23 17.56 33.34
N LEU A 16 -20.02 16.70 32.68
CA LEU A 16 -21.47 16.85 32.35
C LEU A 16 -21.78 17.64 31.05
N LEU A 17 -22.61 17.16 30.11
CA LEU A 17 -23.99 16.68 30.26
C LEU A 17 -24.43 15.74 29.12
N MET A 18 -24.92 14.55 29.48
CA MET A 18 -25.91 13.80 28.72
C MET A 18 -27.30 14.43 28.95
N GLY A 19 -28.08 14.57 27.87
CA GLY A 19 -29.49 14.94 27.92
C GLY A 19 -30.34 13.97 27.10
N PHE A 20 -31.23 13.24 27.79
CA PHE A 20 -32.32 12.46 27.21
C PHE A 20 -33.57 13.34 26.98
N SER A 21 -34.26 13.15 25.87
CA SER A 21 -35.74 13.23 25.71
C SER A 21 -36.09 13.07 24.23
N LEU A 22 -37.25 12.62 23.75
CA LEU A 22 -38.41 11.84 24.21
C LEU A 22 -39.20 11.59 22.91
N VAL A 23 -39.54 10.33 22.62
CA VAL A 23 -40.73 9.79 21.92
C VAL A 23 -41.61 10.75 21.09
N ALA A 24 -41.82 10.40 19.82
CA ALA A 24 -43.09 10.65 19.12
C ALA A 24 -43.51 9.42 18.29
N CYS A 25 -44.32 8.55 18.90
CA CYS A 25 -45.18 7.61 18.18
C CYS A 25 -46.47 8.35 17.82
N GLY A 26 -46.81 8.41 16.53
CA GLY A 26 -48.11 8.89 16.05
C GLY A 26 -48.72 7.83 15.13
N ASN A 27 -49.70 7.10 15.66
CA ASN A 27 -50.44 6.05 14.95
C ASN A 27 -51.91 6.47 14.87
N SER A 28 -52.49 6.60 13.67
CA SER A 28 -53.95 6.71 13.44
C SER A 28 -54.28 6.42 11.97
N ASN A 29 -54.76 5.20 11.69
CA ASN A 29 -55.65 4.86 10.56
C ASN A 29 -57.11 5.03 11.06
N PRO A 30 -58.22 4.98 10.26
CA PRO A 30 -58.38 4.32 8.95
C PRO A 30 -59.37 4.98 7.95
N ALA A 31 -59.57 4.25 6.83
CA ALA A 31 -60.79 4.11 6.01
C ALA A 31 -60.90 4.94 4.71
N ALA A 32 -60.65 4.28 3.57
CA ALA A 32 -61.72 3.79 2.67
C ALA A 32 -61.13 3.10 1.41
N GLN A 33 -61.47 1.82 1.23
CA GLN A 33 -61.65 1.14 -0.07
C GLN A 33 -63.16 0.77 -0.16
N PRO A 34 -63.73 0.19 -1.26
CA PRO A 34 -63.23 -0.26 -2.59
C PRO A 34 -64.17 0.31 -3.74
N PRO A 35 -64.30 -0.20 -5.01
CA PRO A 35 -63.80 -1.43 -5.68
C PRO A 35 -63.16 -1.24 -7.10
N VAL A 36 -62.17 -2.07 -7.50
CA VAL A 36 -62.19 -3.33 -8.32
C VAL A 36 -62.39 -3.16 -9.85
N ASN A 37 -61.48 -3.82 -10.58
CA ASN A 37 -61.52 -4.34 -11.97
C ASN A 37 -61.20 -3.42 -13.16
N ASN A 38 -60.07 -3.66 -13.84
CA ASN A 38 -60.03 -4.64 -14.93
C ASN A 38 -58.60 -4.87 -15.45
N THR A 39 -58.32 -6.14 -15.72
CA THR A 39 -57.23 -6.65 -16.55
C THR A 39 -57.49 -6.31 -18.02
N GLU A 40 -56.51 -5.70 -18.70
CA GLU A 40 -56.29 -5.91 -20.14
C GLU A 40 -54.79 -6.08 -20.38
N GLU A 41 -54.46 -7.22 -20.99
CA GLU A 41 -53.18 -7.55 -21.58
C GLU A 41 -52.84 -6.54 -22.68
N GLN A 42 -51.60 -6.04 -22.67
CA GLN A 42 -50.98 -5.58 -23.91
C GLN A 42 -49.52 -6.03 -23.96
N SER A 43 -49.23 -6.74 -25.05
CA SER A 43 -47.98 -7.36 -25.49
C SER A 43 -46.72 -6.48 -25.37
N PRO A 44 -45.53 -7.11 -25.34
CA PRO A 44 -44.31 -6.55 -24.80
C PRO A 44 -43.78 -5.37 -25.63
N ALA A 45 -43.32 -4.34 -24.91
CA ALA A 45 -42.50 -3.28 -25.48
C ALA A 45 -41.25 -3.89 -26.13
N PRO A 46 -40.76 -3.32 -27.26
CA PRO A 46 -39.63 -3.89 -27.98
C PRO A 46 -38.41 -3.95 -27.06
N GLU A 47 -37.80 -5.13 -26.96
CA GLU A 47 -36.45 -5.30 -26.42
C GLU A 47 -35.53 -4.29 -27.10
N GLN A 48 -35.21 -3.22 -26.38
CA GLN A 48 -34.09 -2.37 -26.75
C GLN A 48 -32.85 -3.24 -26.60
N LYS A 49 -32.25 -3.59 -27.73
CA LYS A 49 -30.88 -4.08 -27.78
C LYS A 49 -30.04 -3.20 -26.85
N PRO A 50 -29.27 -3.78 -25.90
CA PRO A 50 -28.41 -3.00 -25.05
C PRO A 50 -27.54 -2.11 -25.92
N ASN A 51 -27.66 -0.81 -25.70
CA ASN A 51 -26.67 0.14 -26.16
C ASN A 51 -25.33 -0.40 -25.63
N GLU A 52 -24.38 -0.63 -26.52
CA GLU A 52 -23.11 -1.26 -26.23
C GLU A 52 -22.27 -0.25 -25.42
N SER A 53 -22.61 -0.11 -24.13
CA SER A 53 -21.78 0.58 -23.15
C SER A 53 -20.44 -0.14 -23.14
N ALA A 54 -19.36 0.59 -23.37
CA ALA A 54 -18.02 0.03 -23.30
C ALA A 54 -17.87 -0.71 -21.96
N VAL A 55 -17.50 -1.99 -22.01
CA VAL A 55 -17.14 -2.75 -20.82
C VAL A 55 -15.89 -2.12 -20.25
N ILE A 56 -15.96 -1.70 -18.99
CA ILE A 56 -14.86 -1.06 -18.27
C ILE A 56 -14.23 -2.11 -17.37
N GLU A 57 -12.92 -2.33 -17.53
CA GLU A 57 -12.13 -3.17 -16.64
C GLU A 57 -11.52 -2.30 -15.54
N ALA A 58 -11.59 -2.79 -14.30
CA ALA A 58 -11.04 -2.10 -13.14
C ALA A 58 -10.53 -3.11 -12.10
N GLU A 59 -9.75 -2.58 -11.17
CA GLU A 59 -9.28 -3.29 -9.98
C GLU A 59 -9.61 -2.47 -8.75
N GLY A 60 -9.83 -3.15 -7.64
CA GLY A 60 -10.15 -2.52 -6.37
C GLY A 60 -10.15 -3.52 -5.23
N ILE A 61 -10.57 -3.05 -4.07
CA ILE A 61 -10.71 -3.87 -2.86
C ILE A 61 -12.19 -4.07 -2.60
N LEU A 62 -12.66 -5.31 -2.55
CA LEU A 62 -14.03 -5.63 -2.19
C LEU A 62 -14.24 -5.25 -0.72
N THR A 63 -15.12 -4.31 -0.41
CA THR A 63 -15.37 -3.88 0.99
C THR A 63 -16.55 -4.62 1.61
N GLY A 64 -17.34 -5.31 0.78
CA GLY A 64 -18.44 -6.18 1.17
C GLY A 64 -19.77 -5.81 0.52
N TRP A 65 -20.85 -6.41 1.01
CA TRP A 65 -22.21 -6.16 0.53
C TRP A 65 -22.84 -4.95 1.22
N ALA A 66 -23.38 -4.01 0.44
CA ALA A 66 -24.21 -2.91 0.94
C ALA A 66 -25.68 -3.35 1.12
N ASP A 67 -26.18 -4.21 0.23
CA ASP A 67 -27.49 -4.86 0.27
C ASP A 67 -27.45 -6.17 -0.56
N PRO A 68 -28.49 -7.03 -0.60
CA PRO A 68 -28.44 -8.32 -1.31
C PRO A 68 -28.12 -8.29 -2.81
N HIS A 69 -28.15 -7.12 -3.45
CA HIS A 69 -27.86 -6.94 -4.88
C HIS A 69 -26.79 -5.88 -5.15
N THR A 70 -26.15 -5.35 -4.11
CA THR A 70 -25.16 -4.27 -4.23
C THR A 70 -23.92 -4.60 -3.43
N VAL A 71 -22.77 -4.61 -4.09
CA VAL A 71 -21.46 -4.66 -3.43
C VAL A 71 -20.79 -3.29 -3.49
N GLU A 72 -19.93 -3.02 -2.51
CA GLU A 72 -19.04 -1.88 -2.53
C GLU A 72 -17.61 -2.35 -2.84
N ILE A 73 -16.98 -1.67 -3.79
CA ILE A 73 -15.58 -1.90 -4.16
C ILE A 73 -14.87 -0.55 -4.09
N ARG A 74 -13.75 -0.53 -3.37
CA ARG A 74 -12.89 0.64 -3.23
C ARG A 74 -11.96 0.72 -4.43
N VAL A 75 -12.21 1.67 -5.33
CA VAL A 75 -11.39 1.91 -6.53
C VAL A 75 -10.62 3.21 -6.33
N ASN A 76 -9.28 3.15 -6.34
CA ASN A 76 -8.42 4.31 -6.04
C ASN A 76 -8.85 5.03 -4.74
N GLU A 77 -9.02 4.26 -3.67
CA GLU A 77 -9.44 4.72 -2.33
C GLU A 77 -10.86 5.30 -2.23
N LYS A 78 -11.61 5.35 -3.34
CA LYS A 78 -12.99 5.83 -3.35
C LYS A 78 -13.96 4.66 -3.28
N PRO A 79 -14.87 4.63 -2.30
CA PRO A 79 -15.92 3.62 -2.26
C PRO A 79 -16.87 3.83 -3.45
N MET A 80 -17.09 2.77 -4.23
CA MET A 80 -18.00 2.77 -5.36
C MET A 80 -18.94 1.57 -5.23
N SER A 81 -20.25 1.82 -5.43
CA SER A 81 -21.27 0.78 -5.34
C SER A 81 -21.59 0.20 -6.72
N PHE A 82 -21.64 -1.13 -6.81
CA PHE A 82 -21.94 -1.85 -8.04
C PHE A 82 -23.09 -2.83 -7.83
N GLN A 83 -24.02 -2.86 -8.78
CA GLN A 83 -25.08 -3.85 -8.82
C GLN A 83 -24.54 -5.21 -9.24
N VAL A 84 -25.01 -6.26 -8.58
CA VAL A 84 -24.64 -7.65 -8.83
C VAL A 84 -25.87 -8.42 -9.28
N SER A 85 -25.79 -9.01 -10.47
CA SER A 85 -26.80 -9.96 -10.97
C SER A 85 -26.75 -11.27 -10.18
N GLU A 86 -27.87 -11.99 -10.10
CA GLU A 86 -27.98 -13.29 -9.41
C GLU A 86 -26.90 -14.29 -9.87
N ASP A 87 -26.55 -14.31 -11.15
CA ASP A 87 -25.54 -15.22 -11.71
C ASP A 87 -24.12 -14.96 -11.18
N LEU A 88 -23.81 -13.71 -10.79
CA LEU A 88 -22.48 -13.30 -10.34
C LEU A 88 -22.34 -13.36 -8.81
N GLN A 89 -23.44 -13.50 -8.06
CA GLN A 89 -23.39 -13.60 -6.59
C GLN A 89 -22.54 -14.79 -6.14
N LYS A 90 -22.61 -15.92 -6.85
CA LYS A 90 -21.81 -17.12 -6.57
C LYS A 90 -20.31 -16.88 -6.72
N SER A 91 -19.90 -15.99 -7.61
CA SER A 91 -18.48 -15.65 -7.80
C SER A 91 -17.92 -14.78 -6.68
N LEU A 92 -18.79 -14.19 -5.86
CA LEU A 92 -18.43 -13.42 -4.67
C LEU A 92 -18.41 -14.28 -3.40
N ASP A 93 -19.05 -15.45 -3.39
CA ASP A 93 -19.06 -16.35 -2.22
C ASP A 93 -17.65 -16.85 -1.84
N ASP A 94 -16.74 -16.93 -2.82
CA ASP A 94 -15.34 -17.35 -2.65
C ASP A 94 -14.37 -16.16 -2.48
N ILE A 95 -14.88 -14.93 -2.35
CA ILE A 95 -14.09 -13.70 -2.20
C ILE A 95 -14.44 -13.07 -0.85
N ASP A 96 -13.44 -12.94 0.02
CA ASP A 96 -13.61 -12.34 1.34
C ASP A 96 -13.60 -10.80 1.26
N ASP A 97 -14.19 -10.16 2.27
CA ASP A 97 -14.03 -8.72 2.46
C ASP A 97 -12.55 -8.36 2.58
N GLU A 98 -12.18 -7.22 2.01
CA GLU A 98 -10.82 -6.69 1.83
C GLU A 98 -9.91 -7.48 0.85
N ASP A 99 -10.43 -8.50 0.15
CA ASP A 99 -9.71 -9.11 -0.97
C ASP A 99 -9.56 -8.12 -2.15
N SER A 100 -8.40 -8.21 -2.81
CA SER A 100 -8.17 -7.52 -4.08
C SER A 100 -8.92 -8.26 -5.19
N VAL A 101 -9.69 -7.50 -5.97
CA VAL A 101 -10.52 -8.03 -7.05
C VAL A 101 -10.23 -7.33 -8.36
N ARG A 102 -10.18 -8.11 -9.43
CA ARG A 102 -10.26 -7.61 -10.81
C ARG A 102 -11.68 -7.84 -11.30
N PHE A 103 -12.29 -6.81 -11.86
CA PHE A 103 -13.68 -6.88 -12.24
C PHE A 103 -13.96 -6.07 -13.51
N LYS A 104 -15.05 -6.42 -14.17
CA LYS A 104 -15.58 -5.69 -15.32
C LYS A 104 -16.96 -5.17 -14.99
N TYR A 105 -17.27 -3.98 -15.44
CA TYR A 105 -18.58 -3.38 -15.25
C TYR A 105 -19.01 -2.56 -16.45
N VAL A 106 -20.32 -2.33 -16.53
CA VAL A 106 -20.92 -1.41 -17.49
C VAL A 106 -21.65 -0.30 -16.75
N GLU A 107 -21.61 0.91 -17.31
CA GLU A 107 -22.48 2.00 -16.87
C GLU A 107 -23.83 1.91 -17.59
N LYS A 108 -24.90 1.77 -16.82
CA LYS A 108 -26.28 1.84 -17.31
C LYS A 108 -26.90 3.17 -16.90
N THR A 109 -27.30 3.97 -17.88
CA THR A 109 -28.09 5.18 -17.64
C THR A 109 -29.51 4.78 -17.25
N ILE A 110 -29.92 5.14 -16.03
CA ILE A 110 -31.27 4.83 -15.51
C ILE A 110 -32.23 6.00 -15.75
N ASP A 111 -31.72 7.24 -15.73
CA ASP A 111 -32.43 8.46 -16.12
C ASP A 111 -31.45 9.49 -16.71
N ALA A 112 -31.92 10.70 -17.02
CA ALA A 112 -31.10 11.75 -17.64
C ALA A 112 -29.83 12.15 -16.86
N THR A 113 -29.75 11.82 -15.56
CA THR A 113 -28.69 12.26 -14.64
C THR A 113 -28.05 11.12 -13.85
N THR A 114 -28.72 9.98 -13.72
CA THR A 114 -28.28 8.87 -12.87
C THR A 114 -27.69 7.75 -13.70
N LYS A 115 -26.46 7.37 -13.36
CA LYS A 115 -25.79 6.19 -13.86
C LYS A 115 -25.72 5.13 -12.77
N GLN A 116 -25.99 3.89 -13.15
CA GLN A 116 -25.84 2.72 -12.32
C GLN A 116 -24.65 1.91 -12.83
N LEU A 117 -23.76 1.50 -11.94
CA LEU A 117 -22.64 0.63 -12.26
C LEU A 117 -23.09 -0.82 -12.06
N VAL A 118 -22.92 -1.66 -13.07
CA VAL A 118 -23.36 -3.05 -13.04
C VAL A 118 -22.16 -3.95 -13.28
N LEU A 119 -21.81 -4.80 -12.31
CA LEU A 119 -20.76 -5.79 -12.49
C LEU A 119 -21.18 -6.81 -13.55
N THR A 120 -20.23 -7.16 -14.41
CA THR A 120 -20.39 -8.22 -15.42
C THR A 120 -19.45 -9.39 -15.14
N GLU A 121 -18.28 -9.13 -14.55
CA GLU A 121 -17.32 -10.14 -14.14
C GLU A 121 -16.60 -9.68 -12.87
N ILE A 122 -16.25 -10.61 -11.99
CA ILE A 122 -15.38 -10.35 -10.84
C ILE A 122 -14.57 -11.61 -10.53
N ALA A 123 -13.30 -11.42 -10.23
CA ALA A 123 -12.40 -12.49 -9.82
C ALA A 123 -11.46 -11.96 -8.72
N LYS A 124 -11.20 -12.81 -7.72
CA LYS A 124 -10.14 -12.59 -6.75
C LYS A 124 -8.80 -12.55 -7.47
N ILE A 125 -7.97 -11.59 -7.12
CA ILE A 125 -6.57 -11.55 -7.53
C ILE A 125 -5.82 -12.45 -6.55
N GLU A 126 -5.62 -13.71 -6.96
CA GLU A 126 -4.78 -14.67 -6.23
C GLU A 126 -3.35 -14.11 -6.13
N SER A 127 -2.84 -13.98 -4.91
CA SER A 127 -1.43 -13.67 -4.68
C SER A 127 -0.62 -14.90 -5.10
N SER A 128 -0.13 -14.93 -6.34
CA SER A 128 0.64 -16.06 -6.86
C SER A 128 2.08 -15.63 -7.18
N ASP A 129 3.02 -16.28 -6.49
CA ASP A 129 4.39 -16.51 -6.96
C ASP A 129 4.38 -17.12 -8.39
N ASP A 130 5.48 -16.88 -9.11
CA ASP A 130 5.94 -17.44 -10.39
C ASP A 130 5.61 -16.71 -11.72
N ASN A 131 6.62 -15.92 -12.15
CA ASN A 131 7.35 -16.00 -13.42
C ASN A 131 6.64 -16.54 -14.68
N ASN A 132 6.48 -15.68 -15.71
CA ASN A 132 7.04 -15.89 -17.05
C ASN A 132 6.88 -14.61 -17.91
N GLY A 133 7.99 -14.04 -18.37
CA GLY A 133 8.00 -12.77 -19.11
C GLY A 133 7.67 -12.88 -20.61
N SER A 134 7.41 -11.72 -21.22
CA SER A 134 7.99 -11.29 -22.52
C SER A 134 7.41 -9.95 -23.02
N ASN A 135 8.29 -8.94 -23.09
CA ASN A 135 8.40 -7.83 -24.04
C ASN A 135 7.15 -7.24 -24.75
N ALA A 136 6.91 -5.94 -24.53
CA ALA A 136 6.87 -4.94 -25.62
C ALA A 136 6.88 -3.51 -25.05
N GLY A 137 7.70 -2.63 -25.63
CA GLY A 137 7.88 -1.23 -25.23
C GLY A 137 6.57 -0.44 -25.15
N GLY A 138 6.25 -0.03 -23.93
CA GLY A 138 5.19 0.86 -23.47
C GLY A 138 5.50 1.10 -21.98
N ALA A 139 5.07 2.22 -21.40
CA ALA A 139 5.39 2.60 -20.02
C ALA A 139 5.42 1.38 -19.08
N VAL A 140 6.57 1.10 -18.48
CA VAL A 140 6.80 -0.11 -17.69
C VAL A 140 5.98 -0.01 -16.42
N THR A 141 4.76 -0.52 -16.45
CA THR A 141 3.93 -0.72 -15.26
C THR A 141 4.23 -2.11 -14.73
N SER A 142 4.68 -2.17 -13.49
CA SER A 142 5.05 -3.39 -12.81
C SER A 142 3.81 -4.28 -12.66
N ASP A 143 3.97 -5.58 -12.90
CA ASP A 143 2.91 -6.57 -12.66
C ASP A 143 2.69 -6.85 -11.16
N ARG A 144 3.50 -6.22 -10.29
CA ARG A 144 3.41 -6.39 -8.84
C ARG A 144 2.15 -5.73 -8.26
N PRO A 145 1.57 -6.30 -7.18
CA PRO A 145 0.45 -5.68 -6.47
C PRO A 145 0.78 -4.26 -6.02
N LYS A 146 -0.15 -3.32 -6.20
CA LYS A 146 0.01 -1.91 -5.80
C LYS A 146 0.24 -1.73 -4.30
N THR A 147 -0.27 -2.65 -3.49
CA THR A 147 -0.08 -2.67 -2.03
C THR A 147 0.33 -4.07 -1.59
N SER A 148 1.09 -4.14 -0.51
CA SER A 148 1.51 -5.40 0.10
C SER A 148 1.75 -5.19 1.60
N GLU A 149 2.33 -6.19 2.27
CA GLU A 149 2.85 -6.07 3.62
C GLU A 149 4.30 -6.54 3.66
N LEU A 150 5.14 -5.82 4.39
CA LEU A 150 6.51 -6.23 4.67
C LEU A 150 6.71 -6.41 6.17
N GLU A 151 7.52 -7.40 6.54
CA GLU A 151 7.95 -7.60 7.91
C GLU A 151 9.07 -6.62 8.29
N VAL A 152 8.91 -5.98 9.43
CA VAL A 152 9.90 -5.07 10.01
C VAL A 152 10.15 -5.46 11.45
N THR A 153 11.43 -5.51 11.86
CA THR A 153 11.81 -5.72 13.25
C THR A 153 12.26 -4.39 13.86
N VAL A 154 11.48 -3.85 14.80
CA VAL A 154 11.79 -2.61 15.54
C VAL A 154 11.93 -2.98 17.01
N GLU A 155 13.05 -2.62 17.64
CA GLU A 155 13.35 -2.95 19.05
C GLU A 155 13.21 -4.45 19.41
N GLY A 156 13.42 -5.33 18.42
CA GLY A 156 13.29 -6.79 18.59
C GLY A 156 11.85 -7.32 18.46
N MET A 157 10.85 -6.46 18.25
CA MET A 157 9.50 -6.87 17.89
C MET A 157 9.36 -6.91 16.38
N THR A 158 8.90 -8.04 15.84
CA THR A 158 8.64 -8.19 14.41
C THR A 158 7.17 -8.04 14.14
N GLU A 159 6.83 -7.20 13.18
CA GLU A 159 5.45 -6.96 12.75
C GLU A 159 5.37 -6.77 11.24
N LYS A 160 4.21 -7.12 10.67
CA LYS A 160 3.88 -6.81 9.28
C LYS A 160 3.28 -5.41 9.22
N ARG A 161 3.78 -4.61 8.28
CA ARG A 161 3.27 -3.25 8.04
C ARG A 161 2.89 -3.08 6.56
N PRO A 162 1.82 -2.33 6.26
CA PRO A 162 1.39 -2.09 4.89
C PRO A 162 2.41 -1.24 4.14
N VAL A 163 2.55 -1.53 2.85
CA VAL A 163 3.45 -0.85 1.93
C VAL A 163 2.77 -0.62 0.58
N THR A 164 3.22 0.39 -0.14
CA THR A 164 2.75 0.73 -1.49
C THR A 164 3.88 0.53 -2.49
N LEU A 165 3.55 -0.02 -3.65
CA LEU A 165 4.49 -0.19 -4.75
C LEU A 165 4.87 1.18 -5.33
N ALA A 166 6.17 1.42 -5.45
CA ALA A 166 6.74 2.51 -6.20
C ALA A 166 7.62 1.95 -7.32
N GLN A 167 7.70 2.67 -8.43
CA GLN A 167 8.47 2.27 -9.60
C GLN A 167 9.41 3.39 -10.00
N ALA A 168 10.64 3.03 -10.33
CA ALA A 168 11.62 3.91 -10.94
C ALA A 168 12.09 3.30 -12.26
N LYS A 169 12.98 4.00 -12.96
CA LYS A 169 13.55 3.49 -14.20
C LYS A 169 14.38 2.21 -13.94
N GLY A 170 13.83 1.07 -14.34
CA GLY A 170 14.51 -0.23 -14.34
C GLY A 170 14.45 -1.01 -13.02
N TYR A 171 13.63 -0.57 -12.05
CA TYR A 171 13.27 -1.38 -10.89
C TYR A 171 12.00 -0.84 -10.21
N SER A 172 11.43 -1.66 -9.34
CA SER A 172 10.34 -1.27 -8.44
C SER A 172 10.66 -1.70 -7.02
N LEU A 173 10.05 -1.04 -6.04
CA LEU A 173 10.17 -1.37 -4.62
C LEU A 173 8.86 -1.09 -3.89
N TYR A 174 8.67 -1.72 -2.74
CA TYR A 174 7.62 -1.37 -1.81
C TYR A 174 8.11 -0.33 -0.81
N VAL A 175 7.26 0.66 -0.51
CA VAL A 175 7.56 1.82 0.34
C VAL A 175 6.54 1.90 1.48
N PHE A 176 7.02 2.07 2.71
CA PHE A 176 6.16 2.29 3.87
C PHE A 176 5.56 3.69 3.88
N GLU A 177 4.35 3.84 4.42
CA GLU A 177 3.66 5.14 4.50
C GLU A 177 4.51 6.27 5.12
N PRO A 178 5.29 6.08 6.20
CA PRO A 178 6.10 7.16 6.77
C PRO A 178 7.26 7.63 5.87
N MET A 179 7.51 6.94 4.76
CA MET A 179 8.57 7.23 3.80
C MET A 179 7.98 7.78 2.50
N ALA A 180 8.77 8.54 1.76
CA ALA A 180 8.48 9.01 0.42
C ALA A 180 9.58 8.54 -0.52
N PHE A 181 9.20 8.15 -1.74
CA PHE A 181 10.16 7.75 -2.77
C PHE A 181 10.05 8.69 -3.97
N ASP A 182 11.17 9.31 -4.32
CA ASP A 182 11.34 10.06 -5.56
C ASP A 182 11.90 9.12 -6.64
N ALA A 183 11.09 8.84 -7.65
CA ALA A 183 11.43 7.90 -8.72
C ALA A 183 12.40 8.49 -9.75
N GLU A 184 12.46 9.82 -9.87
CA GLU A 184 13.36 10.50 -10.81
C GLU A 184 14.77 10.61 -10.21
N ASP A 185 14.84 10.95 -8.92
CA ASP A 185 16.10 11.08 -8.18
C ASP A 185 16.56 9.77 -7.52
N HIS A 186 15.77 8.70 -7.62
CA HIS A 186 16.05 7.39 -7.03
C HIS A 186 16.29 7.44 -5.51
N GLU A 187 15.53 8.30 -4.82
CA GLU A 187 15.74 8.64 -3.42
C GLU A 187 14.57 8.21 -2.54
N LEU A 188 14.85 7.56 -1.42
CA LEU A 188 13.87 7.17 -0.41
C LEU A 188 14.12 7.96 0.88
N THR A 189 13.18 8.82 1.28
CA THR A 189 13.31 9.70 2.46
C THR A 189 12.23 9.43 3.50
N MET A 190 12.49 9.80 4.76
CA MET A 190 11.42 9.88 5.77
C MET A 190 10.60 11.16 5.57
N LYS A 191 9.27 11.06 5.57
CA LYS A 191 8.38 12.23 5.44
C LYS A 191 8.52 13.22 6.59
N ILE A 192 8.83 12.73 7.79
CA ILE A 192 8.94 13.56 9.00
C ILE A 192 10.26 14.33 9.07
N ASP A 193 11.31 13.78 8.45
CA ASP A 193 12.65 14.35 8.44
C ASP A 193 13.43 13.83 7.21
N PRO A 194 13.46 14.60 6.11
CA PRO A 194 14.08 14.17 4.86
C PRO A 194 15.58 13.89 4.96
N ASP A 195 16.28 14.39 5.99
CA ASP A 195 17.72 14.11 6.20
C ASP A 195 17.98 12.60 6.48
N TYR A 196 16.93 11.82 6.78
CA TYR A 196 16.96 10.36 6.78
C TYR A 196 16.61 9.85 5.38
N GLU A 197 17.65 9.53 4.61
CA GLU A 197 17.53 9.25 3.19
C GLU A 197 18.32 8.02 2.75
N VAL A 198 17.89 7.45 1.62
CA VAL A 198 18.63 6.44 0.86
C VAL A 198 18.66 6.88 -0.60
N GLU A 199 19.85 7.09 -1.14
CA GLU A 199 20.07 7.17 -2.58
C GLU A 199 20.33 5.74 -3.12
N ILE A 200 19.61 5.37 -4.18
CA ILE A 200 19.63 4.03 -4.76
C ILE A 200 20.27 4.09 -6.15
N GLU A 201 21.45 3.47 -6.30
CA GLU A 201 22.13 3.36 -7.60
C GLU A 201 21.98 1.94 -8.16
N LYS A 202 21.51 1.81 -9.41
CA LYS A 202 21.55 0.53 -10.13
C LYS A 202 22.91 0.35 -10.81
N LEU A 203 23.57 -0.76 -10.51
CA LEU A 203 24.89 -1.10 -11.04
C LEU A 203 24.82 -1.75 -12.43
N PRO A 204 25.86 -1.57 -13.28
CA PRO A 204 26.03 -2.37 -14.49
C PRO A 204 26.32 -3.83 -14.15
N ALA A 205 25.95 -4.77 -15.03
CA ALA A 205 26.10 -6.21 -14.77
C ALA A 205 27.54 -6.68 -14.53
N ASP A 206 28.54 -5.93 -14.98
CA ASP A 206 29.98 -6.20 -14.84
C ASP A 206 30.66 -5.31 -13.79
N PHE A 207 29.90 -4.76 -12.83
CA PHE A 207 30.46 -3.93 -11.77
C PHE A 207 31.61 -4.60 -11.02
N ASN A 208 32.59 -3.79 -10.60
CA ASN A 208 33.77 -4.27 -9.89
C ASN A 208 33.67 -3.94 -8.40
N LEU A 209 33.43 -4.96 -7.57
CA LEU A 209 33.28 -4.80 -6.12
C LEU A 209 34.51 -4.19 -5.43
N ASP A 210 35.72 -4.43 -5.93
CA ASP A 210 36.93 -3.85 -5.35
C ASP A 210 37.02 -2.35 -5.61
N MET A 211 36.55 -1.89 -6.78
CA MET A 211 36.44 -0.46 -7.09
C MET A 211 35.39 0.20 -6.20
N LEU A 212 34.18 -0.37 -6.11
CA LEU A 212 33.12 0.13 -5.24
C LEU A 212 33.56 0.23 -3.78
N LYS A 213 34.40 -0.71 -3.32
CA LYS A 213 35.00 -0.67 -1.99
C LYS A 213 36.00 0.47 -1.80
N MET A 214 36.71 0.88 -2.86
CA MET A 214 37.58 2.05 -2.82
C MET A 214 36.76 3.33 -2.76
N ASP A 215 35.72 3.43 -3.59
CA ASP A 215 34.80 4.57 -3.64
C ASP A 215 34.11 4.76 -2.26
N ALA A 216 33.56 3.67 -1.70
CA ALA A 216 32.96 3.67 -0.36
C ALA A 216 33.92 4.16 0.74
N LYS A 217 35.22 3.85 0.63
CA LYS A 217 36.21 4.33 1.63
C LYS A 217 36.48 5.81 1.49
N GLU A 218 36.53 6.32 0.27
CA GLU A 218 36.74 7.74 0.01
C GLU A 218 35.56 8.54 0.56
N GLU A 219 34.34 8.20 0.14
CA GLU A 219 33.09 8.83 0.57
C GLU A 219 32.92 8.79 2.09
N LEU A 220 32.92 7.60 2.70
CA LEU A 220 32.64 7.44 4.13
C LEU A 220 33.73 8.03 5.05
N SER A 221 34.94 8.29 4.51
CA SER A 221 36.02 8.89 5.29
C SER A 221 35.76 10.36 5.63
N GLU A 222 34.88 11.03 4.89
CA GLU A 222 34.45 12.40 5.18
C GLU A 222 33.66 12.49 6.49
N THR A 223 32.91 11.44 6.81
CA THR A 223 32.12 11.35 8.04
C THR A 223 32.94 10.90 9.24
N GLY A 224 33.90 9.98 9.07
CA GLY A 224 34.62 9.38 10.19
C GLY A 224 35.40 8.10 9.86
N GLU A 225 35.68 7.29 10.88
CA GLU A 225 36.38 6.01 10.70
C GLU A 225 35.50 4.99 9.97
N VAL A 226 35.98 4.54 8.81
CA VAL A 226 35.27 3.58 7.97
C VAL A 226 35.40 2.16 8.51
N LYS A 227 34.26 1.50 8.73
CA LYS A 227 34.14 0.11 9.17
C LYS A 227 33.47 -0.72 8.10
N GLN A 228 34.02 -1.88 7.80
CA GLN A 228 33.39 -2.89 6.96
C GLN A 228 32.87 -4.04 7.82
N LEU A 229 31.61 -4.45 7.63
CA LEU A 229 31.07 -5.64 8.29
C LEU A 229 31.43 -6.91 7.51
N THR A 230 31.71 -7.99 8.24
CA THR A 230 31.92 -9.33 7.68
C THR A 230 30.59 -10.07 7.49
N ALA A 231 30.61 -11.14 6.70
CA ALA A 231 29.44 -11.99 6.49
C ALA A 231 28.89 -12.56 7.81
N GLU A 232 29.77 -12.91 8.75
CA GLU A 232 29.37 -13.41 10.08
C GLU A 232 28.66 -12.33 10.92
N GLN A 233 29.07 -11.06 10.78
CA GLN A 233 28.42 -9.95 11.47
C GLN A 233 27.04 -9.64 10.88
N LEU A 234 26.87 -9.86 9.58
CA LEU A 234 25.63 -9.62 8.85
C LEU A 234 24.61 -10.77 8.96
N SER A 235 25.04 -11.98 9.33
CA SER A 235 24.26 -13.23 9.13
C SER A 235 22.85 -13.23 9.73
N ASN A 236 22.62 -12.44 10.78
CA ASN A 236 21.35 -12.36 11.49
C ASN A 236 20.57 -11.06 11.20
N GLY A 237 21.13 -10.18 10.36
CA GLY A 237 20.55 -8.88 10.02
C GLY A 237 19.74 -8.90 8.72
N PRO A 238 18.95 -7.85 8.47
CA PRO A 238 18.14 -7.72 7.26
C PRO A 238 18.98 -7.58 5.98
N MET A 239 20.27 -7.25 6.12
CA MET A 239 21.22 -7.12 5.00
C MET A 239 22.24 -8.29 4.94
N LYS A 240 21.88 -9.48 5.44
CA LYS A 240 22.75 -10.66 5.52
C LYS A 240 23.43 -11.08 4.21
N ASP A 241 22.80 -10.82 3.07
CA ASP A 241 23.28 -11.21 1.75
C ASP A 241 23.98 -10.06 0.99
N ALA A 242 24.35 -8.98 1.68
CA ALA A 242 25.10 -7.89 1.06
C ALA A 242 26.49 -8.35 0.60
N ARG A 243 26.87 -7.95 -0.61
CA ARG A 243 28.20 -8.16 -1.20
C ARG A 243 29.25 -7.26 -0.53
N LEU A 244 28.84 -6.06 -0.13
CA LEU A 244 29.63 -5.11 0.63
C LEU A 244 28.72 -4.39 1.62
N TYR A 245 29.17 -4.22 2.86
CA TYR A 245 28.50 -3.39 3.85
C TYR A 245 29.57 -2.58 4.58
N MET A 246 29.60 -1.28 4.31
CA MET A 246 30.53 -0.35 4.93
C MET A 246 29.74 0.77 5.59
N MET A 247 30.27 1.27 6.71
CA MET A 247 29.64 2.36 7.45
C MET A 247 30.68 3.27 8.07
N SER A 248 30.28 4.50 8.34
CA SER A 248 31.04 5.49 9.09
C SER A 248 30.11 6.30 9.97
N GLN A 249 30.59 6.79 11.10
CA GLN A 249 29.75 7.46 12.10
C GLN A 249 30.51 8.60 12.76
N ASN A 250 29.80 9.69 13.02
CA ASN A 250 30.23 10.78 13.90
C ASN A 250 29.16 11.14 14.93
N ASP A 251 29.28 12.31 15.56
CA ASP A 251 28.37 12.82 16.58
C ASP A 251 27.01 13.31 16.03
N LYS A 252 26.82 13.29 14.71
CA LYS A 252 25.61 13.80 14.04
C LYS A 252 24.85 12.73 13.25
N LYS A 253 25.57 11.84 12.56
CA LYS A 253 24.97 10.84 11.68
C LYS A 253 25.79 9.57 11.58
N THR A 254 25.13 8.53 11.08
CA THR A 254 25.75 7.32 10.55
C THR A 254 25.48 7.27 9.05
N GLU A 255 26.51 6.98 8.27
CA GLU A 255 26.39 6.74 6.83
C GLU A 255 26.70 5.29 6.52
N TYR A 256 26.03 4.76 5.51
CA TYR A 256 26.23 3.39 5.03
C TYR A 256 26.41 3.40 3.52
N PHE A 257 27.33 2.55 3.07
CA PHE A 257 27.50 2.19 1.67
C PHE A 257 27.32 0.68 1.56
N ILE A 258 26.21 0.25 0.96
CA ILE A 258 25.82 -1.15 0.90
C ILE A 258 25.69 -1.58 -0.56
N VAL A 259 26.40 -2.63 -0.95
CA VAL A 259 26.25 -3.26 -2.27
C VAL A 259 25.51 -4.57 -2.11
N LYS A 260 24.40 -4.75 -2.86
CA LYS A 260 23.62 -5.98 -2.84
C LYS A 260 23.13 -6.33 -4.25
N GLU A 261 23.03 -7.63 -4.52
CA GLU A 261 22.36 -8.12 -5.73
C GLU A 261 20.92 -8.48 -5.40
N LEU A 262 19.99 -7.92 -6.17
CA LEU A 262 18.55 -8.11 -6.04
C LEU A 262 17.97 -8.35 -7.43
N ASP A 263 17.21 -9.43 -7.57
CA ASP A 263 16.58 -9.84 -8.83
C ASP A 263 17.53 -9.78 -10.05
N GLY A 264 18.72 -10.36 -9.88
CA GLY A 264 19.74 -10.47 -10.92
C GLY A 264 20.53 -9.19 -11.24
N ASN A 265 20.27 -8.07 -10.56
CA ASN A 265 20.98 -6.81 -10.76
C ASN A 265 21.71 -6.36 -9.48
N GLY A 266 22.85 -5.70 -9.65
CA GLY A 266 23.56 -5.07 -8.54
C GLY A 266 22.96 -3.70 -8.21
N PHE A 267 22.96 -3.34 -6.94
CA PHE A 267 22.58 -2.02 -6.45
C PHE A 267 23.58 -1.51 -5.40
N ILE A 268 23.79 -0.19 -5.36
CA ILE A 268 24.38 0.51 -4.23
C ILE A 268 23.27 1.23 -3.47
N PHE A 269 23.34 1.19 -2.15
CA PHE A 269 22.52 2.01 -1.27
C PHE A 269 23.44 2.92 -0.47
N HIS A 270 23.34 4.23 -0.72
CA HIS A 270 23.97 5.27 0.09
C HIS A 270 22.94 5.74 1.10
N ILE A 271 23.14 5.40 2.38
CA ILE A 271 22.15 5.67 3.43
C ILE A 271 22.72 6.72 4.36
N GLN A 272 21.97 7.79 4.60
CA GLN A 272 22.25 8.74 5.67
C GLN A 272 21.23 8.56 6.79
N ALA A 273 21.73 8.35 8.00
CA ALA A 273 20.90 8.22 9.20
C ALA A 273 21.39 9.21 10.26
N PRO A 274 20.83 10.42 10.33
CA PRO A 274 21.04 11.34 11.43
C PRO A 274 20.74 10.70 12.79
N ILE A 275 21.30 11.28 13.85
CA ILE A 275 20.98 10.92 15.22
C ILE A 275 19.73 11.71 15.64
N GLY A 276 18.62 11.02 15.90
CA GLY A 276 17.37 11.63 16.34
C GLY A 276 16.28 10.61 16.63
N GLU A 277 15.07 11.09 16.92
CA GLU A 277 13.91 10.21 17.19
C GLU A 277 13.57 9.26 16.02
N PRO A 278 13.64 9.68 14.73
CA PRO A 278 13.34 8.80 13.61
C PRO A 278 14.31 7.62 13.44
N SER A 279 15.52 7.67 14.03
CA SER A 279 16.57 6.66 13.83
C SER A 279 16.12 5.24 14.18
N GLU A 280 15.26 5.07 15.18
CA GLU A 280 14.79 3.74 15.64
C GLU A 280 13.91 3.04 14.59
N GLY A 281 13.12 3.80 13.84
CA GLY A 281 12.21 3.27 12.82
C GLY A 281 12.79 3.28 11.41
N PHE A 282 13.71 4.21 11.12
CA PHE A 282 14.19 4.43 9.76
C PHE A 282 14.89 3.22 9.15
N LEU A 283 16.00 2.75 9.76
CA LEU A 283 16.82 1.68 9.16
C LEU A 283 16.04 0.37 8.96
N PRO A 284 15.22 -0.11 9.92
CA PRO A 284 14.40 -1.29 9.69
C PRO A 284 13.46 -1.16 8.48
N MET A 285 12.78 -0.02 8.34
CA MET A 285 11.85 0.23 7.22
C MET A 285 12.60 0.42 5.89
N ALA A 286 13.70 1.16 5.89
CA ALA A 286 14.55 1.33 4.72
C ALA A 286 15.05 -0.04 4.24
N TYR A 287 15.62 -0.86 5.12
CA TYR A 287 16.13 -2.17 4.74
C TYR A 287 15.04 -3.13 4.23
N ALA A 288 13.85 -3.13 4.83
CA ALA A 288 12.74 -3.92 4.32
C ALA A 288 12.31 -3.45 2.92
N SER A 289 12.21 -2.13 2.71
CA SER A 289 11.89 -1.53 1.40
C SER A 289 12.93 -1.90 0.34
N LEU A 290 14.22 -1.73 0.64
CA LEU A 290 15.32 -2.03 -0.28
C LEU A 290 15.38 -3.53 -0.63
N ASN A 291 15.14 -4.42 0.33
CA ASN A 291 15.10 -5.86 0.06
C ASN A 291 13.89 -6.30 -0.78
N SER A 292 12.91 -5.42 -0.99
CA SER A 292 11.77 -5.67 -1.87
C SER A 292 12.01 -5.23 -3.32
N ILE A 293 13.20 -4.74 -3.64
CA ILE A 293 13.54 -4.32 -5.00
C ILE A 293 13.44 -5.51 -5.96
N MET A 294 12.73 -5.31 -7.07
CA MET A 294 12.65 -6.23 -8.21
C MET A 294 12.99 -5.47 -9.49
N ASN A 295 13.56 -6.18 -10.46
CA ASN A 295 13.91 -5.60 -11.75
C ASN A 295 12.65 -5.38 -12.61
N GLU A 296 12.66 -4.30 -13.37
CA GLU A 296 11.60 -3.91 -14.32
C GLU A 296 12.16 -3.73 -15.74
#